data_AF-O53462-F1
#
_entry.id   AF-O53462-F1
#
_cell.length_a   1.000
_cell.length_b   1.000
_cell.length_c   1.000
_cell.angle_alpha   90.00
_cell.angle_beta   90.00
_cell.angle_gamma   90.00
#
_symmetry.space_group_name_H-M   'P 1'
#
loop_
_entity.id
_entity.type
_entity.pdbx_description
1 polymer ?
#
loop_
_entity_poly.entity_id
_entity_poly.type
_entity_poly.pdbx_seq_one_letter_code
_entity_poly.pdbx_strand_id
1 'polypeptide(L)'
;MTELGDKFLAALVGTIRDTRFDIADMRNWRPGWFPTMHSRCLSNLIHDRIWAHLVTLIASNPGTSIKDKGATREIVVGAHLRLRIKRHHAGDEISTYPTRTAIEFWQQGSQPAFPGLEEVRIAVGYRWDPDTREIGAPLLSLRDGKDHVIWVVELDEPAAGVKITWTPIEPTLPSIDFGDLGEDSGASGER
;
A
#
# COMPACT_ATOMS: atom_id res chain seq x y z
N MET A 1 -15.34 5.41 -6.21
CA MET A 1 -14.86 6.02 -4.94
C MET A 1 -15.96 6.14 -3.88
N THR A 2 -17.24 6.17 -4.26
CA THR A 2 -18.39 6.25 -3.35
C THR A 2 -18.43 5.14 -2.29
N GLU A 3 -17.86 3.96 -2.58
CA GLU A 3 -17.92 2.80 -1.68
C GLU A 3 -16.90 2.81 -0.54
N LEU A 4 -15.68 3.33 -0.77
CA LEU A 4 -14.71 3.45 0.32
C LEU A 4 -15.22 4.46 1.38
N GLY A 5 -15.91 5.50 0.91
CA GLY A 5 -16.57 6.51 1.72
C GLY A 5 -15.60 7.55 2.29
N ASP A 6 -16.05 8.81 2.34
CA ASP A 6 -15.24 9.94 2.82
C ASP A 6 -14.73 9.72 4.25
N LYS A 7 -15.51 9.03 5.09
CA LYS A 7 -15.13 8.71 6.48
C LYS A 7 -13.90 7.80 6.55
N PHE A 8 -13.81 6.78 5.68
CA PHE A 8 -12.65 5.89 5.67
C PHE A 8 -11.42 6.61 5.15
N LEU A 9 -11.55 7.38 4.06
CA LEU A 9 -10.44 8.17 3.51
C LEU A 9 -9.91 9.18 4.56
N ALA A 10 -10.81 9.86 5.27
CA ALA A 10 -10.44 10.75 6.37
C ALA A 10 -9.70 10.01 7.49
N ALA A 11 -10.17 8.81 7.87
CA ALA A 11 -9.50 7.99 8.86
C ALA A 11 -8.12 7.54 8.41
N LEU A 12 -7.96 7.16 7.14
CA LEU A 12 -6.68 6.76 6.57
C LEU A 12 -5.67 7.92 6.57
N VAL A 13 -6.05 9.09 6.05
CA VAL A 13 -5.19 10.27 6.02
C VAL A 13 -4.78 10.70 7.43
N GLY A 14 -5.76 10.80 8.35
CA GLY A 14 -5.49 11.12 9.76
C GLY A 14 -4.51 10.13 10.40
N THR A 15 -4.73 8.83 10.17
CA THR A 15 -3.85 7.78 10.68
C THR A 15 -2.40 7.90 10.19
N ILE A 16 -2.17 8.16 8.90
CA ILE A 16 -0.82 8.28 8.35
C ILE A 16 -0.12 9.51 8.96
N ARG A 17 -0.84 10.62 9.12
CA ARG A 17 -0.36 11.81 9.81
C ARG A 17 -0.02 11.54 11.27
N ASP A 18 -0.91 10.92 12.03
CA ASP A 18 -0.70 10.62 13.45
C ASP A 18 0.45 9.62 13.64
N THR A 19 0.61 8.68 12.71
CA THR A 19 1.76 7.77 12.73
C THR A 19 3.07 8.50 12.48
N ARG A 20 3.12 9.52 11.61
CA ARG A 20 4.33 10.35 11.48
C ARG A 20 4.70 11.02 12.80
N PHE A 21 3.70 11.57 13.50
CA PHE A 21 3.93 12.17 14.82
C PHE A 21 4.45 11.15 15.82
N ASP A 22 3.87 9.95 15.88
CA ASP A 22 4.37 8.87 16.75
C ASP A 22 5.84 8.52 16.45
N ILE A 23 6.20 8.37 15.18
CA ILE A 23 7.56 8.01 14.79
C ILE A 23 8.55 9.15 15.09
N ALA A 24 8.15 10.41 14.86
CA ALA A 24 8.95 11.57 15.21
C ALA A 24 9.16 11.68 16.73
N ASP A 25 8.10 11.47 17.52
CA ASP A 25 8.17 11.47 18.99
C ASP A 25 9.11 10.36 19.50
N MET A 26 8.98 9.14 18.97
CA MET A 26 9.87 8.03 19.32
C MET A 26 11.33 8.31 18.94
N ARG A 27 11.57 8.95 17.78
CA ARG A 27 12.93 9.38 17.36
C ARG A 27 13.50 10.40 18.34
N ASN A 28 12.70 11.36 18.79
CA ASN A 28 13.14 12.36 19.77
C ASN A 28 13.40 11.74 21.15
N TRP A 29 12.57 10.78 21.55
CA TRP A 29 12.72 10.07 22.82
C TRP A 29 13.98 9.18 22.85
N ARG A 30 14.30 8.50 21.74
CA ARG A 30 15.49 7.65 21.59
C ARG A 30 16.20 7.85 20.25
N PRO A 31 16.98 8.93 20.10
CA PRO A 31 17.61 9.26 18.82
C PRO A 31 18.56 8.16 18.30
N GLY A 32 19.28 7.47 19.20
CA GLY A 32 20.24 6.43 18.84
C GLY A 32 19.63 5.12 18.31
N TRP A 33 18.32 4.89 18.52
CA TRP A 33 17.69 3.63 18.10
C TRP A 33 17.44 3.59 16.59
N PHE A 34 16.94 4.68 16.01
CA PHE A 34 16.45 4.68 14.64
C PHE A 34 17.53 4.51 13.56
N PRO A 35 18.72 5.15 13.67
CA PRO A 35 19.79 4.94 12.70
C PRO A 35 20.19 3.47 12.57
N THR A 36 20.24 2.74 13.69
CA THR A 36 20.68 1.35 13.76
C THR A 36 19.52 0.34 13.69
N MET A 37 18.27 0.79 13.75
CA MET A 37 17.10 -0.09 13.72
C MET A 37 17.00 -0.81 12.38
N HIS A 38 16.83 -2.13 12.43
CA HIS A 38 16.64 -2.94 11.23
C HIS A 38 15.36 -2.53 10.47
N SER A 39 15.40 -2.56 9.13
CA SER A 39 14.30 -2.10 8.25
C SER A 39 12.96 -2.80 8.53
N ARG A 40 12.99 -4.12 8.76
CA ARG A 40 11.81 -4.92 9.16
C ARG A 40 11.24 -4.48 10.51
N CYS A 41 12.09 -4.16 11.49
CA CYS A 41 11.65 -3.72 12.80
C CYS A 41 10.90 -2.38 12.68
N LEU A 42 11.48 -1.42 11.96
CA LEU A 42 10.84 -0.14 11.70
C LEU A 42 9.54 -0.30 10.90
N SER A 43 9.51 -1.21 9.92
CA SER A 43 8.29 -1.50 9.15
C SER A 43 7.17 -2.06 10.02
N ASN A 44 7.48 -2.97 10.93
CA ASN A 44 6.49 -3.54 11.85
C ASN A 44 5.98 -2.47 12.80
N LEU A 45 6.88 -1.66 13.38
CA LEU A 45 6.51 -0.55 14.26
C LEU A 45 5.54 0.42 13.56
N ILE A 46 5.88 0.88 12.35
CA ILE A 46 5.01 1.77 11.57
C ILE A 46 3.67 1.10 11.29
N HIS A 47 3.68 -0.17 10.87
CA HIS A 47 2.45 -0.91 10.58
C HIS A 47 1.56 -1.04 11.82
N ASP A 48 2.13 -1.30 13.00
CA ASP A 48 1.39 -1.39 14.26
C ASP A 48 0.77 -0.05 14.66
N ARG A 49 1.50 1.06 14.48
CA ARG A 49 0.97 2.40 14.76
C ARG A 49 -0.19 2.76 13.82
N ILE A 50 -0.02 2.53 12.52
CA ILE A 50 -1.09 2.74 11.54
C ILE A 50 -2.30 1.88 11.89
N TRP A 51 -2.09 0.60 12.18
CA TRP A 51 -3.18 -0.32 12.50
C TRP A 51 -3.95 0.13 13.74
N ALA A 52 -3.25 0.50 14.82
CA ALA A 52 -3.88 0.94 16.06
C ALA A 52 -4.77 2.18 15.87
N HIS A 53 -4.23 3.21 15.20
CA HIS A 53 -4.98 4.44 14.89
C HIS A 53 -6.18 4.15 13.99
N LEU A 54 -5.96 3.42 12.89
CA LEU A 54 -7.01 3.17 11.91
C LEU A 54 -8.16 2.36 12.50
N VAL A 55 -7.85 1.29 13.24
CA VAL A 55 -8.84 0.46 13.95
C VAL A 55 -9.67 1.33 14.90
N THR A 56 -9.03 2.21 15.66
CA THR A 56 -9.73 3.11 16.60
C THR A 56 -10.71 4.02 15.87
N LEU A 57 -10.33 4.57 14.72
CA LEU A 57 -11.16 5.51 13.96
C LEU A 57 -12.31 4.83 13.22
N ILE A 58 -12.16 3.57 12.81
CA ILE A 58 -13.18 2.85 12.00
C ILE A 58 -13.98 1.84 12.80
N ALA A 59 -13.61 1.47 14.03
CA ALA A 59 -14.29 0.44 14.81
C ALA A 59 -15.80 0.69 15.02
N SER A 60 -16.20 1.97 15.07
CA SER A 60 -17.61 2.37 15.19
C SER A 60 -18.35 2.50 13.86
N ASN A 61 -17.68 2.28 12.72
CA ASN A 61 -18.27 2.42 11.40
C ASN A 61 -18.98 1.11 10.99
N PRO A 62 -20.32 1.10 10.87
CA PRO A 62 -21.07 -0.11 10.53
C PRO A 62 -20.75 -0.62 9.11
N GLY A 63 -20.20 0.24 8.24
CA GLY A 63 -19.78 -0.14 6.89
C GLY A 63 -18.40 -0.81 6.84
N THR A 64 -17.74 -1.04 7.98
CA THR A 64 -16.40 -1.64 8.01
C THR A 64 -16.33 -2.83 8.95
N SER A 65 -15.54 -3.83 8.56
CA SER A 65 -15.19 -4.98 9.39
C SER A 65 -13.68 -5.10 9.50
N ILE A 66 -13.19 -5.45 10.68
CA ILE A 66 -11.76 -5.59 10.97
C ILE A 66 -11.47 -7.07 11.21
N LYS A 67 -10.48 -7.58 10.49
CA LYS A 67 -9.95 -8.94 10.67
C LYS A 67 -8.51 -8.85 11.12
N ASP A 68 -8.28 -9.13 12.39
CA ASP A 68 -6.95 -9.26 12.98
C ASP A 68 -6.73 -10.70 13.48
N LYS A 69 -5.80 -11.41 12.86
CA LYS A 69 -5.36 -12.76 13.24
C LYS A 69 -3.83 -12.80 13.36
N GLY A 70 -3.25 -11.82 14.04
CA GLY A 70 -1.81 -11.72 14.28
C GLY A 70 -1.05 -11.33 13.01
N ALA A 71 -0.65 -12.32 12.21
CA ALA A 71 0.06 -12.07 10.94
C ALA A 71 -0.87 -11.58 9.81
N THR A 72 -2.17 -11.84 9.93
CA THR A 72 -3.17 -11.40 8.94
C THR A 72 -3.99 -10.26 9.49
N ARG A 73 -3.83 -9.08 8.88
CA ARG A 73 -4.55 -7.86 9.21
C ARG A 73 -5.20 -7.30 7.95
N GLU A 74 -6.53 -7.33 7.92
CA GLU A 74 -7.38 -6.94 6.78
C GLU A 74 -8.52 -6.07 7.27
N ILE A 75 -8.90 -5.08 6.45
CA ILE A 75 -10.12 -4.30 6.65
C ILE A 75 -11.05 -4.60 5.49
N VAL A 76 -12.32 -4.86 5.78
CA VAL A 76 -13.36 -4.99 4.77
C VAL A 76 -14.21 -3.72 4.83
N VAL A 77 -14.47 -3.11 3.68
CA VAL A 77 -15.35 -1.94 3.56
C VAL A 77 -16.50 -2.28 2.62
N GLY A 78 -17.74 -2.07 3.10
CA GLY A 78 -18.94 -2.48 2.38
C GLY A 78 -18.99 -4.00 2.17
N ALA A 79 -19.51 -4.42 1.00
CA ALA A 79 -19.70 -5.84 0.69
C ALA A 79 -18.49 -6.51 0.04
N HIS A 80 -17.61 -5.75 -0.63
CA HIS A 80 -16.65 -6.32 -1.57
C HIS A 80 -15.23 -5.73 -1.48
N LEU A 81 -15.01 -4.59 -0.82
CA LEU A 81 -13.67 -4.01 -0.75
C LEU A 81 -12.88 -4.67 0.38
N ARG A 82 -11.75 -5.29 0.04
CA ARG A 82 -10.79 -5.81 1.02
C ARG A 82 -9.48 -5.06 0.94
N LEU A 83 -9.06 -4.54 2.09
CA LEU A 83 -7.94 -3.63 2.19
C LEU A 83 -6.82 -4.25 3.04
N ARG A 84 -5.58 -4.06 2.61
CA ARG A 84 -4.38 -4.34 3.42
C ARG A 84 -3.48 -3.12 3.47
N ILE A 85 -2.98 -2.83 4.66
CA ILE A 85 -2.02 -1.75 4.86
C ILE A 85 -0.65 -2.18 4.34
N LYS A 86 -0.11 -1.42 3.38
CA LYS A 86 1.15 -1.70 2.71
C LYS A 86 2.01 -0.44 2.57
N ARG A 87 3.30 -0.67 2.69
CA ARG A 87 4.36 0.28 2.37
C ARG A 87 4.56 0.27 0.86
N HIS A 88 4.51 1.45 0.23
CA HIS A 88 4.78 1.62 -1.19
C HIS A 88 6.14 2.28 -1.40
N HIS A 89 6.99 1.64 -2.19
CA HIS A 89 8.31 2.14 -2.57
C HIS A 89 8.22 2.99 -3.84
N ALA A 90 9.38 3.36 -4.40
CA ALA A 90 9.46 3.89 -5.75
C ALA A 90 8.83 2.92 -6.75
N GLY A 91 8.22 3.43 -7.82
CA GLY A 91 7.49 2.63 -8.81
C GLY A 91 6.25 1.92 -8.27
N ASP A 92 5.70 2.38 -7.14
CA ASP A 92 4.50 1.81 -6.51
C ASP A 92 4.62 0.34 -6.07
N GLU A 93 5.84 -0.16 -5.96
CA GLU A 93 6.09 -1.51 -5.47
C GLU A 93 5.70 -1.66 -4.00
N ILE A 94 5.10 -2.80 -3.66
CA ILE A 94 4.81 -3.14 -2.26
C ILE A 94 5.76 -4.21 -1.75
N SER A 95 6.19 -4.02 -0.50
CA SER A 95 6.95 -5.04 0.23
C SER A 95 6.01 -6.14 0.75
N THR A 96 6.11 -7.34 0.20
CA THR A 96 5.42 -8.54 0.72
C THR A 96 6.23 -9.79 0.43
N TYR A 97 6.28 -10.73 1.39
CA TYR A 97 6.80 -12.06 1.14
C TYR A 97 5.86 -12.82 0.19
N PRO A 98 6.37 -13.58 -0.79
CA PRO A 98 5.56 -14.33 -1.76
C PRO A 98 5.03 -15.62 -1.13
N THR A 99 4.29 -15.49 -0.03
CA THR A 99 3.55 -16.61 0.55
C THR A 99 2.32 -16.87 -0.30
N ARG A 100 1.82 -18.12 -0.28
CA ARG A 100 0.59 -18.49 -1.00
C ARG A 100 -0.56 -17.52 -0.70
N THR A 101 -0.77 -17.20 0.58
CA THR A 101 -1.81 -16.26 1.03
C THR A 101 -1.59 -14.82 0.59
N ALA A 102 -0.33 -14.39 0.38
CA ALA A 102 -0.04 -13.08 -0.17
C ALA A 102 -0.34 -13.04 -1.67
N ILE A 103 0.07 -14.09 -2.41
CA ILE A 103 -0.17 -14.21 -3.85
C ILE A 103 -1.68 -14.26 -4.13
N GLU A 104 -2.40 -15.17 -3.46
CA GLU A 104 -3.86 -15.32 -3.60
C GLU A 104 -4.62 -14.03 -3.28
N PHE A 105 -4.11 -13.22 -2.34
CA PHE A 105 -4.74 -11.95 -2.00
C PHE A 105 -4.53 -10.88 -3.08
N TRP A 106 -3.41 -10.88 -3.80
CA TRP A 106 -3.17 -9.80 -4.76
C TRP A 106 -3.76 -10.09 -6.13
N GLN A 107 -4.00 -11.35 -6.47
CA GLN A 107 -4.65 -11.72 -7.72
C GLN A 107 -6.16 -11.39 -7.66
N GLN A 108 -6.63 -10.58 -8.59
CA GLN A 108 -8.06 -10.25 -8.73
C GLN A 108 -8.79 -11.43 -9.39
N GLY A 109 -10.04 -11.69 -9.00
CA GLY A 109 -10.85 -12.76 -9.62
C GLY A 109 -10.46 -14.21 -9.29
N SER A 110 -9.38 -14.46 -8.55
CA SER A 110 -8.89 -15.82 -8.22
C SER A 110 -9.80 -16.61 -7.29
N GLN A 111 -10.62 -15.92 -6.50
CA GLN A 111 -11.53 -16.56 -5.57
C GLN A 111 -12.92 -16.64 -6.22
N PRO A 112 -13.55 -17.82 -6.23
CA PRO A 112 -14.92 -17.97 -6.70
C PRO A 112 -15.82 -17.01 -5.93
N ALA A 113 -16.44 -16.09 -6.66
CA ALA A 113 -17.45 -15.18 -6.13
C ALA A 113 -18.76 -15.45 -6.86
N PHE A 114 -19.88 -15.27 -6.16
CA PHE A 114 -21.16 -15.16 -6.85
C PHE A 114 -21.17 -13.86 -7.67
N PRO A 115 -21.85 -13.84 -8.83
CA PRO A 115 -22.00 -12.61 -9.62
C PRO A 115 -22.55 -11.47 -8.75
N GLY A 116 -21.84 -10.34 -8.72
CA GLY A 116 -22.15 -9.17 -7.89
C GLY A 116 -21.55 -9.19 -6.46
N LEU A 117 -20.83 -10.25 -6.09
CA LEU A 117 -20.07 -10.37 -4.82
C LEU A 117 -18.56 -10.46 -5.07
N GLU A 118 -18.09 -9.96 -6.22
CA GLU A 118 -16.67 -9.97 -6.58
C GLU A 118 -15.87 -9.10 -5.62
N GLU A 119 -14.89 -9.69 -4.94
CA GLU A 119 -14.03 -8.93 -4.03
C GLU A 119 -13.00 -8.11 -4.80
N VAL A 120 -12.90 -6.83 -4.47
CA VAL A 120 -11.84 -5.94 -4.97
C VAL A 120 -10.82 -5.74 -3.88
N ARG A 121 -9.56 -6.07 -4.19
CA ARG A 121 -8.46 -6.06 -3.21
C ARG A 121 -7.57 -4.87 -3.43
N ILE A 122 -7.52 -3.96 -2.45
CA ILE A 122 -6.82 -2.67 -2.56
C ILE A 122 -5.70 -2.63 -1.52
N ALA A 123 -4.52 -2.17 -1.94
CA ALA A 123 -3.47 -1.79 -1.01
C ALA A 123 -3.71 -0.35 -0.56
N VAL A 124 -3.76 -0.13 0.75
CA VAL A 124 -3.80 1.22 1.33
C VAL A 124 -2.54 1.44 2.14
N GLY A 125 -2.10 2.68 2.33
CA GLY A 125 -0.96 2.95 3.19
C GLY A 125 -0.29 4.25 2.85
N TYR A 126 1.02 4.20 2.67
CA TYR A 126 1.85 5.39 2.53
C TYR A 126 3.00 5.17 1.55
N ARG A 127 3.46 6.26 0.94
CA ARG A 127 4.75 6.34 0.25
C ARG A 127 5.88 6.24 1.25
N TRP A 128 6.89 5.42 0.99
CA TRP A 128 8.05 5.30 1.85
C TRP A 128 9.30 5.83 1.18
N ASP A 129 9.97 6.74 1.86
CA ASP A 129 11.29 7.21 1.48
C ASP A 129 12.35 6.37 2.22
N PRO A 130 13.13 5.54 1.50
CA PRO A 130 14.17 4.72 2.11
C PRO A 130 15.40 5.53 2.58
N ASP A 131 15.68 6.68 1.97
CA ASP A 131 16.88 7.47 2.22
C ASP A 131 16.74 8.26 3.52
N THR A 132 15.61 8.96 3.67
CA THR A 132 15.26 9.67 4.91
C THR A 132 14.63 8.74 5.96
N ARG A 133 14.18 7.54 5.54
CA ARG A 133 13.42 6.58 6.35
C ARG A 133 12.10 7.17 6.85
N GLU A 134 11.44 7.96 6.03
CA GLU A 134 10.24 8.72 6.40
C GLU A 134 8.97 8.21 5.70
N ILE A 135 7.86 8.45 6.40
CA ILE A 135 6.52 8.19 5.90
C ILE A 135 6.13 9.40 5.05
N GLY A 136 5.89 9.19 3.77
CA GLY A 136 5.38 10.19 2.83
C GLY A 136 3.86 10.22 2.79
N ALA A 137 3.32 10.60 1.64
CA ALA A 137 1.89 10.80 1.44
C ALA A 137 1.07 9.50 1.60
N PRO A 138 -0.17 9.60 2.13
CA PRO A 138 -1.14 8.52 2.12
C PRO A 138 -1.57 8.18 0.70
N LEU A 139 -1.71 6.90 0.40
CA LEU A 139 -2.09 6.47 -0.95
C LEU A 139 -2.86 5.14 -0.95
N LEU A 140 -3.52 4.89 -2.08
CA LEU A 140 -4.18 3.64 -2.39
C LEU A 140 -3.68 3.13 -3.75
N SER A 141 -3.53 1.81 -3.89
CA SER A 141 -3.29 1.19 -5.19
C SER A 141 -4.18 -0.03 -5.40
N LEU A 142 -4.67 -0.15 -6.64
CA LEU A 142 -5.27 -1.38 -7.13
C LEU A 142 -4.22 -2.12 -7.98
N ARG A 143 -4.16 -3.43 -7.80
CA ARG A 143 -3.19 -4.30 -8.47
C ARG A 143 -3.79 -5.66 -8.75
N ASP A 144 -3.32 -6.32 -9.80
CA ASP A 144 -3.67 -7.70 -10.13
C ASP A 144 -2.42 -8.57 -10.13
N GLY A 145 -2.15 -9.16 -8.97
CA GLY A 145 -0.86 -9.72 -8.61
C GLY A 145 0.02 -8.71 -7.87
N LYS A 146 1.19 -9.16 -7.42
CA LYS A 146 2.09 -8.33 -6.61
C LYS A 146 2.64 -7.17 -7.43
N ASP A 147 3.13 -7.42 -8.63
CA ASP A 147 3.96 -6.44 -9.37
C ASP A 147 3.21 -5.74 -10.52
N HIS A 148 1.95 -6.10 -10.77
CA HIS A 148 1.12 -5.47 -11.79
C HIS A 148 0.15 -4.49 -11.15
N VAL A 149 0.54 -3.22 -11.16
CA VAL A 149 -0.25 -2.11 -10.61
C VAL A 149 -1.19 -1.58 -11.69
N ILE A 150 -2.49 -1.58 -11.40
CA ILE A 150 -3.53 -1.10 -12.32
C ILE A 150 -3.64 0.42 -12.21
N TRP A 151 -3.71 0.94 -10.98
CA TRP A 151 -3.69 2.37 -10.73
C TRP A 151 -3.21 2.67 -9.32
N VAL A 152 -2.71 3.90 -9.14
CA VAL A 152 -2.38 4.47 -7.83
C VAL A 152 -3.04 5.82 -7.69
N VAL A 153 -3.50 6.10 -6.47
CA VAL A 153 -4.09 7.37 -6.09
C VAL A 153 -3.38 7.86 -4.84
N GLU A 154 -2.74 9.01 -4.94
CA GLU A 154 -2.21 9.73 -3.79
C GLU A 154 -3.31 10.63 -3.22
N LEU A 155 -3.43 10.61 -1.90
CA LEU A 155 -4.42 11.40 -1.18
C LEU A 155 -3.77 12.68 -0.67
N ASP A 156 -4.48 13.79 -0.87
CA ASP A 156 -4.08 15.04 -0.26
C ASP A 156 -4.31 14.99 1.25
N GLU A 157 -3.55 15.81 1.96
CA GLU A 157 -3.55 15.85 3.41
C GLU A 157 -4.05 17.19 3.96
N PRO A 158 -5.31 17.56 3.69
CA PRO A 158 -5.80 18.85 4.13
C PRO A 158 -6.01 18.87 5.65
N ALA A 159 -6.22 20.06 6.21
CA ALA A 159 -6.56 20.23 7.62
C ALA A 159 -7.82 19.42 8.00
N ALA A 160 -7.94 19.05 9.27
CA ALA A 160 -9.09 18.28 9.75
C ALA A 160 -10.42 19.01 9.44
N GLY A 161 -11.39 18.27 8.88
CA GLY A 161 -12.69 18.81 8.47
C GLY A 161 -12.73 19.35 7.04
N VAL A 162 -11.58 19.47 6.35
CA VAL A 162 -11.53 19.82 4.93
C VAL A 162 -11.65 18.55 4.09
N LYS A 163 -12.37 18.62 2.97
CA LYS A 163 -12.58 17.49 2.07
C LYS A 163 -11.24 17.01 1.48
N ILE A 164 -11.03 15.70 1.50
CA ILE A 164 -9.85 15.07 0.88
C ILE A 164 -10.02 15.07 -0.63
N THR A 165 -9.02 15.61 -1.30
CA THR A 165 -8.81 15.50 -2.75
C THR A 165 -7.75 14.45 -3.03
N TRP A 166 -7.64 14.04 -4.29
CA TRP A 166 -6.77 12.96 -4.68
C TRP A 166 -6.21 13.20 -6.08
N THR A 167 -4.98 12.75 -6.30
CA THR A 167 -4.28 12.86 -7.57
C THR A 167 -3.94 11.46 -8.08
N PRO A 168 -4.41 11.06 -9.28
CA PRO A 168 -4.01 9.79 -9.87
C PRO A 168 -2.51 9.86 -10.23
N ILE A 169 -1.78 8.80 -9.88
CA ILE A 169 -0.40 8.60 -10.32
C ILE A 169 -0.44 7.57 -11.45
N GLU A 170 0.08 7.95 -12.61
CA GLU A 170 0.21 7.04 -13.73
C GLU A 170 1.29 5.99 -13.40
N PRO A 171 0.92 4.69 -13.35
CA PRO A 171 1.87 3.67 -12.94
C PRO A 171 3.04 3.62 -13.92
N THR A 172 4.25 3.60 -13.38
CA THR A 172 5.46 3.49 -14.21
C THR A 172 5.46 2.12 -14.88
N LEU A 173 5.46 2.09 -16.22
CA LEU A 173 5.60 0.83 -16.95
C LEU A 173 6.98 0.23 -16.63
N PRO A 174 7.07 -1.08 -16.34
CA PRO A 174 8.36 -1.72 -16.18
C PRO A 174 9.16 -1.57 -17.49
N SER A 175 10.33 -0.94 -17.41
CA SER A 175 11.29 -0.92 -18.51
C SER A 175 11.88 -2.32 -18.64
N ILE A 176 11.45 -3.06 -19.66
CA ILE A 176 12.14 -4.30 -20.04
C ILE A 176 13.42 -3.86 -20.77
N ASP A 177 14.56 -4.01 -20.11
CA ASP A 177 15.87 -3.86 -20.74
C ASP A 177 16.12 -5.11 -21.60
N PHE A 178 15.78 -5.01 -22.89
CA PHE A 178 16.08 -6.06 -23.88
C PHE A 178 17.54 -5.97 -24.30
N GLY A 179 18.44 -6.05 -23.31
CA GLY A 179 19.88 -5.84 -23.45
C GLY A 179 20.40 -6.38 -24.77
N ASP A 180 21.19 -5.55 -25.46
CA ASP A 180 21.71 -5.68 -26.82
C ASP A 180 21.57 -7.11 -27.36
N LEU A 181 20.41 -7.39 -27.99
CA LEU A 181 20.18 -8.63 -28.71
C LEU A 181 21.08 -8.57 -29.94
N GLY A 182 22.35 -8.92 -29.69
CA GLY A 182 23.45 -8.80 -30.63
C GLY A 182 23.04 -9.35 -31.98
N GLU A 183 23.21 -8.50 -32.98
CA GLU A 183 23.11 -8.83 -34.39
C GLU A 183 24.11 -9.94 -34.74
N ASP A 184 23.76 -11.19 -34.46
CA ASP A 184 24.35 -12.34 -35.14
C ASP A 184 23.67 -12.46 -36.52
N SER A 185 23.81 -11.40 -37.33
CA SER A 185 23.58 -11.47 -38.77
C SER A 185 24.71 -12.29 -39.38
N GLY A 186 24.54 -13.62 -39.29
CA GLY A 186 25.30 -14.60 -40.05
C GLY A 186 25.08 -14.37 -41.55
N ALA A 187 25.93 -13.56 -42.14
CA ALA A 187 26.01 -13.36 -43.58
C ALA A 187 27.47 -13.23 -44.01
N SER A 188 28.26 -14.28 -43.80
CA SER A 188 29.54 -14.46 -44.49
C SER A 188 29.37 -15.49 -45.62
N GLY A 189 28.63 -15.08 -46.65
CA GLY A 189 28.76 -15.65 -47.98
C GLY A 189 29.64 -14.73 -48.80
N GLU A 190 30.79 -15.24 -49.27
CA GLU A 190 31.74 -14.71 -50.27
C GLU A 190 33.14 -15.23 -49.87
N ARG A 191 33.88 -16.07 -50.60
CA ARG A 191 33.91 -16.52 -52.00
C ARG A 191 34.45 -17.94 -52.06
#